data_AF-A0A1V5GUA6-F1
#
_entry.id   AF-A0A1V5GUA6-F1
#
_cell.length_a   1.000
_cell.length_b   1.000
_cell.length_c   1.000
_cell.angle_alpha   90.00
_cell.angle_beta   90.00
_cell.angle_gamma   90.00
#
_symmetry.space_group_name_H-M   'P 1'
#
loop_
_entity.id
_entity.type
_entity.pdbx_description
1 polymer ?
#
loop_
_entity_poly.entity_id
_entity_poly.type
_entity_poly.pdbx_seq_one_letter_code
_entity_poly.pdbx_strand_id
1 'polypeptide(L)'
;MARKLQPHIIINDRSQLPEDFGTPEEHITPATGGRMWEACMTFNGSWGWQKTPPEDWHSARKVIEMLRICTANGGNLLLNIGPHPDGSVPREAVERLDAVGRWVETYGGVMAGKVAPATPLVSALGNWTRKGRTLYFWCSRWPGKTLALAAIHGRLAQARVYPDGKPLPFTQDAQRIVVSGLPAECPDKAAQVGMIEMKFRTEPRQYFNAGPVLPDVIPAEMDSKWTSPFQLDWQVSKRLPLPKGGIAAARALRPREAGLHWAKERGGGNGFVSIHDRFGDADGMVWLAQTVSVAADGRWTLFVGHDGGVKVFLDGRVVLTEAKTVNPSVPGRSQVELALAKGRHRLAIAFDLAAGRGWGIFVCWGVPASQRRGRVKPAWPRVG
;
A
#
# COMPACT_ATOMS: atom_id res chain seq x y z
N MET A 1 -26.75 26.24 17.24
CA MET A 1 -27.63 27.31 16.68
C MET A 1 -27.81 27.14 15.18
N ALA A 2 -26.74 27.11 14.38
CA ALA A 2 -26.79 27.01 12.91
C ALA A 2 -27.73 25.90 12.38
N ARG A 3 -27.61 24.66 12.88
CA ARG A 3 -28.45 23.54 12.44
C ARG A 3 -29.95 23.67 12.74
N LYS A 4 -30.35 24.55 13.66
CA LYS A 4 -31.79 24.85 13.88
C LYS A 4 -32.36 25.65 12.71
N LEU A 5 -31.54 26.50 12.09
CA LEU A 5 -31.92 27.35 10.95
C LEU A 5 -31.73 26.62 9.62
N GLN A 6 -30.64 25.85 9.49
CA GLN A 6 -30.31 25.08 8.30
C GLN A 6 -29.92 23.65 8.69
N PRO A 7 -30.89 22.70 8.73
CA PRO A 7 -30.65 21.34 9.21
C PRO A 7 -29.55 20.56 8.46
N HIS A 8 -29.30 20.92 7.20
CA HIS A 8 -28.34 20.24 6.31
C HIS A 8 -27.01 20.97 6.15
N ILE A 9 -26.77 22.08 6.87
CA ILE A 9 -25.48 22.79 6.79
C ILE A 9 -24.34 21.86 7.22
N ILE A 10 -23.23 21.94 6.49
CA ILE A 10 -21.99 21.21 6.79
C ILE A 10 -21.06 22.17 7.55
N ILE A 11 -20.48 21.72 8.65
CA ILE A 11 -19.62 22.53 9.53
C ILE A 11 -18.25 21.84 9.66
N ASN A 12 -17.17 22.59 9.55
CA ASN A 12 -15.81 22.07 9.72
C ASN A 12 -15.42 21.91 11.20
N ASP A 13 -14.29 21.28 11.47
CA ASP A 13 -13.80 21.00 12.84
C ASP A 13 -13.00 22.13 13.50
N ARG A 14 -13.03 23.35 12.93
CA ARG A 14 -12.17 24.47 13.39
C ARG A 14 -12.71 25.20 14.61
N SER A 15 -13.94 24.93 15.01
CA SER A 15 -14.51 25.39 16.28
C SER A 15 -14.00 24.57 17.49
N GLN A 16 -13.06 23.64 17.27
CA GLN A 16 -12.57 22.62 18.24
C GLN A 16 -13.64 21.61 18.66
N LEU A 17 -14.80 21.62 18.00
CA LEU A 17 -15.78 20.56 18.08
C LEU A 17 -15.50 19.54 16.97
N PRO A 18 -15.92 18.27 17.11
CA PRO A 18 -15.70 17.28 16.08
C PRO A 18 -16.20 17.73 14.72
N GLU A 19 -17.44 18.21 14.62
CA GLU A 19 -18.16 18.65 13.41
C GLU A 19 -17.92 17.76 12.13
N ASP A 20 -18.49 18.10 10.98
CA ASP A 20 -18.80 17.09 9.94
C ASP A 20 -17.57 16.54 9.21
N PHE A 21 -16.52 17.34 9.03
CA PHE A 21 -15.32 16.96 8.29
C PHE A 21 -14.05 17.61 8.85
N GLY A 22 -12.90 16.98 8.61
CA GLY A 22 -11.60 17.51 9.00
C GLY A 22 -10.98 18.44 7.98
N THR A 23 -10.17 19.42 8.42
CA THR A 23 -9.58 20.44 7.54
C THR A 23 -8.04 20.49 7.58
N PRO A 24 -7.32 19.55 6.94
CA PRO A 24 -5.88 19.72 6.74
C PRO A 24 -5.59 21.00 5.94
N GLU A 25 -4.64 21.80 6.40
CA GLU A 25 -4.31 23.13 5.84
C GLU A 25 -2.90 23.12 5.25
N GLU A 26 -2.74 23.56 4.01
CA GLU A 26 -1.45 23.57 3.29
C GLU A 26 -0.79 22.19 3.13
N HIS A 27 -1.48 21.12 3.49
CA HIS A 27 -1.06 19.74 3.26
C HIS A 27 -2.26 18.85 2.91
N ILE A 28 -2.01 17.77 2.17
CA ILE A 28 -3.05 16.82 1.76
C ILE A 28 -2.81 15.50 2.50
N THR A 29 -3.39 15.41 3.69
CA THR A 29 -3.31 14.21 4.53
C THR A 29 -4.71 13.68 4.79
N PRO A 30 -5.02 12.43 4.39
CA PRO A 30 -6.33 11.86 4.60
C PRO A 30 -6.69 11.74 6.07
N ALA A 31 -7.94 12.04 6.42
CA ALA A 31 -8.44 11.76 7.77
C ALA A 31 -8.51 10.25 8.05
N THR A 32 -8.27 9.86 9.30
CA THR A 32 -8.31 8.46 9.73
C THR A 32 -9.74 8.02 10.05
N GLY A 33 -9.97 6.70 10.13
CA GLY A 33 -11.26 6.15 10.58
C GLY A 33 -12.44 6.37 9.63
N GLY A 34 -12.21 6.74 8.35
CA GLY A 34 -13.27 6.98 7.37
C GLY A 34 -14.02 8.30 7.54
N ARG A 35 -13.47 9.23 8.34
CA ARG A 35 -14.00 10.58 8.50
C ARG A 35 -13.87 11.38 7.20
N MET A 36 -14.88 12.18 6.87
CA MET A 36 -14.83 13.11 5.74
C MET A 36 -13.77 14.19 5.97
N TRP A 37 -13.14 14.69 4.91
CA TRP A 37 -12.12 15.72 5.01
C TRP A 37 -11.99 16.54 3.74
N GLU A 38 -11.51 17.77 3.89
CA GLU A 38 -11.26 18.72 2.82
C GLU A 38 -9.92 19.40 3.05
N ALA A 39 -8.95 19.19 2.14
CA ALA A 39 -7.71 19.94 2.17
C ALA A 39 -7.92 21.34 1.63
N CYS A 40 -7.59 22.32 2.44
CA CYS A 40 -7.56 23.72 2.03
C CYS A 40 -6.12 24.11 1.66
N MET A 41 -5.95 24.59 0.43
CA MET A 41 -4.65 24.91 -0.16
C MET A 41 -4.69 26.33 -0.72
N THR A 42 -3.64 27.10 -0.47
CA THR A 42 -3.37 28.35 -1.17
C THR A 42 -2.92 28.07 -2.60
N PHE A 43 -3.18 29.00 -3.52
CA PHE A 43 -2.71 28.84 -4.90
C PHE A 43 -1.24 29.24 -5.05
N ASN A 44 -0.75 30.12 -4.17
CA ASN A 44 0.53 30.81 -4.33
C ASN A 44 1.24 31.09 -3.00
N GLY A 45 0.90 30.33 -1.94
CA GLY A 45 1.47 30.49 -0.59
C GLY A 45 0.76 31.52 0.29
N SER A 46 -0.34 32.13 -0.16
CA SER A 46 -1.16 33.04 0.68
C SER A 46 -2.65 32.92 0.45
N TRP A 47 -3.41 33.22 1.51
CA TRP A 47 -4.86 33.24 1.53
C TRP A 47 -5.43 34.55 0.98
N GLY A 48 -4.89 35.68 1.42
CA GLY A 48 -5.27 37.02 0.94
C GLY A 48 -4.49 37.41 -0.31
N TRP A 49 -4.87 38.53 -0.93
CA TRP A 49 -4.08 39.10 -2.01
C TRP A 49 -2.67 39.44 -1.53
N GLN A 50 -1.69 38.92 -2.25
CA GLN A 50 -0.30 39.32 -2.17
C GLN A 50 0.27 39.33 -3.58
N LYS A 51 1.22 40.23 -3.84
CA LYS A 51 1.92 40.26 -5.12
C LYS A 51 2.94 39.11 -5.14
N THR A 52 2.60 38.01 -5.81
CA THR A 52 3.43 36.82 -5.94
C THR A 52 3.90 36.65 -7.39
N PRO A 53 5.18 36.37 -7.65
CA PRO A 53 5.67 36.15 -9.01
C PRO A 53 5.03 34.89 -9.62
N PRO A 54 4.81 34.83 -10.95
CA PRO A 54 4.05 33.75 -11.59
C PRO A 54 4.55 32.33 -11.29
N GLU A 55 5.86 32.13 -11.13
CA GLU A 55 6.47 30.83 -10.83
C GLU A 55 6.05 30.20 -9.50
N ASP A 56 5.66 31.03 -8.52
CA ASP A 56 5.27 30.59 -7.18
C ASP A 56 3.79 30.20 -7.09
N TRP A 57 2.99 30.56 -8.09
CA TRP A 57 1.64 30.03 -8.24
C TRP A 57 1.71 28.55 -8.65
N HIS A 58 0.80 27.70 -8.16
CA HIS A 58 0.71 26.33 -8.64
C HIS A 58 0.34 26.26 -10.11
N SER A 59 1.01 25.41 -10.89
CA SER A 59 0.59 25.14 -12.28
C SER A 59 -0.72 24.36 -12.32
N ALA A 60 -1.43 24.40 -13.45
CA ALA A 60 -2.66 23.59 -13.65
C ALA A 60 -2.41 22.10 -13.37
N ARG A 61 -1.26 21.57 -13.81
CA ARG A 61 -0.83 20.20 -13.55
C ARG A 61 -0.64 19.89 -12.07
N LYS A 62 -0.12 20.84 -11.29
CA LYS A 62 0.01 20.70 -9.83
C LYS A 62 -1.36 20.68 -9.15
N VAL A 63 -2.31 21.51 -9.59
CA VAL A 63 -3.70 21.49 -9.10
C VAL A 63 -4.40 20.15 -9.42
N ILE A 64 -4.26 19.65 -10.65
CA ILE A 64 -4.80 18.33 -11.04
C ILE A 64 -4.18 17.20 -10.21
N GLU A 65 -2.88 17.28 -9.91
CA GLU A 65 -2.22 16.31 -9.03
C GLU A 65 -2.77 16.36 -7.60
N MET A 66 -3.11 17.54 -7.07
CA MET A 66 -3.77 17.71 -5.78
C MET A 66 -5.20 17.14 -5.78
N LEU A 67 -5.99 17.43 -6.83
CA LEU A 67 -7.32 16.83 -7.04
C LEU A 67 -7.24 15.30 -7.05
N ARG A 68 -6.24 14.75 -7.72
CA ARG A 68 -5.97 13.31 -7.72
C ARG A 68 -5.70 12.77 -6.33
N ILE A 69 -4.86 13.43 -5.50
CA ILE A 69 -4.57 12.95 -4.12
C ILE A 69 -5.85 12.91 -3.31
N CYS A 70 -6.64 14.00 -3.34
CA CYS A 70 -7.89 14.08 -2.60
C CYS A 70 -8.86 12.98 -3.06
N THR A 71 -9.04 12.83 -4.37
CA THR A 71 -9.91 11.80 -4.97
C THR A 71 -9.45 10.39 -4.61
N ALA A 72 -8.15 10.13 -4.67
CA ALA A 72 -7.57 8.82 -4.35
C ALA A 72 -7.77 8.43 -2.88
N ASN A 73 -8.07 9.40 -2.01
CA ASN A 73 -8.20 9.23 -0.58
C ASN A 73 -9.58 9.65 -0.03
N GLY A 74 -10.56 9.83 -0.90
CA GLY A 74 -11.94 10.15 -0.51
C GLY A 74 -12.13 11.50 0.17
N GLY A 75 -11.29 12.49 -0.15
CA GLY A 75 -11.42 13.86 0.34
C GLY A 75 -11.70 14.88 -0.76
N ASN A 76 -11.94 16.11 -0.32
CA ASN A 76 -12.14 17.27 -1.17
C ASN A 76 -10.88 18.15 -1.23
N LEU A 77 -10.79 18.96 -2.29
CA LEU A 77 -9.82 20.03 -2.42
C LEU A 77 -10.56 21.38 -2.43
N LEU A 78 -10.24 22.25 -1.49
CA LEU A 78 -10.61 23.66 -1.49
C LEU A 78 -9.37 24.46 -1.90
N LEU A 79 -9.32 24.94 -3.14
CA LEU A 79 -8.23 25.77 -3.64
C LEU A 79 -8.61 27.25 -3.52
N ASN A 80 -7.84 28.01 -2.74
CA ASN A 80 -8.07 29.42 -2.49
C ASN A 80 -7.62 30.31 -3.66
N ILE A 81 -8.31 31.43 -3.87
CA ILE A 81 -7.81 32.58 -4.64
C ILE A 81 -7.91 33.83 -3.77
N GLY A 82 -6.88 34.67 -3.79
CA GLY A 82 -6.90 35.99 -3.16
C GLY A 82 -7.21 37.09 -4.20
N PRO A 83 -8.44 37.63 -4.27
CA PRO A 83 -8.80 38.67 -5.25
C PRO A 83 -8.01 39.96 -5.02
N HIS A 84 -7.72 40.69 -6.10
CA HIS A 84 -7.14 42.03 -6.03
C HIS A 84 -7.99 42.98 -5.14
N PRO A 85 -7.42 44.11 -4.65
CA PRO A 85 -8.16 45.07 -3.84
C PRO A 85 -9.40 45.66 -4.51
N ASP A 86 -9.46 45.67 -5.84
CA ASP A 86 -10.62 46.09 -6.63
C ASP A 86 -11.67 44.97 -6.84
N GLY A 87 -11.43 43.79 -6.27
CA GLY A 87 -12.30 42.62 -6.36
C GLY A 87 -12.05 41.72 -7.59
N SER A 88 -11.15 42.10 -8.50
CA SER A 88 -10.84 41.29 -9.68
C SER A 88 -10.01 40.05 -9.34
N VAL A 89 -10.18 38.96 -10.12
CA VAL A 89 -9.40 37.73 -9.93
C VAL A 89 -8.02 37.88 -10.59
N PRO A 90 -6.92 37.50 -9.91
CA PRO A 90 -5.59 37.56 -10.50
C PRO A 90 -5.47 36.78 -11.80
N ARG A 91 -4.79 37.36 -12.78
CA ARG A 91 -4.65 36.78 -14.13
C ARG A 91 -4.07 35.37 -14.10
N GLU A 92 -3.07 35.13 -13.25
CA GLU A 92 -2.43 33.82 -13.09
C GLU A 92 -3.42 32.77 -12.61
N ALA A 93 -4.35 33.15 -11.73
CA ALA A 93 -5.40 32.26 -11.26
C ALA A 93 -6.38 31.92 -12.40
N VAL A 94 -6.83 32.92 -13.16
CA VAL A 94 -7.74 32.73 -14.31
C VAL A 94 -7.13 31.78 -15.33
N GLU A 95 -5.93 32.06 -15.83
CA GLU A 95 -5.28 31.27 -16.89
C GLU A 95 -5.13 29.78 -16.50
N ARG A 96 -4.83 29.52 -15.23
CA ARG A 96 -4.56 28.17 -14.74
C ARG A 96 -5.85 27.45 -14.37
N LEU A 97 -6.81 28.13 -13.75
CA LEU A 97 -8.12 27.56 -13.45
C LEU A 97 -8.91 27.29 -14.73
N ASP A 98 -8.74 28.06 -15.80
CA ASP A 98 -9.32 27.75 -17.11
C ASP A 98 -8.76 26.44 -17.67
N ALA A 99 -7.45 26.21 -17.55
CA ALA A 99 -6.83 24.95 -17.97
C ALA A 99 -7.30 23.77 -17.11
N VAL A 100 -7.40 23.96 -15.78
CA VAL A 100 -7.97 22.96 -14.86
C VAL A 100 -9.44 22.70 -15.18
N GLY A 101 -10.23 23.73 -15.46
CA GLY A 101 -11.66 23.64 -15.79
C GLY A 101 -11.90 22.81 -17.05
N ARG A 102 -11.15 23.08 -18.13
CA ARG A 102 -11.19 22.26 -19.37
C ARG A 102 -10.82 20.80 -19.10
N TRP A 103 -9.83 20.56 -18.24
CA TRP A 103 -9.46 19.20 -17.84
C TRP A 103 -10.59 18.53 -17.04
N VAL A 104 -11.19 19.22 -16.07
CA VAL A 104 -12.29 18.72 -15.24
C VAL A 104 -13.54 18.46 -16.06
N GLU A 105 -13.84 19.26 -17.08
CA GLU A 105 -14.97 19.03 -17.99
C GLU A 105 -14.85 17.67 -18.70
N THR A 106 -13.63 17.28 -19.09
CA THR A 106 -13.37 16.01 -19.78
C THR A 106 -13.22 14.83 -18.82
N TYR A 107 -12.51 15.02 -17.70
CA TYR A 107 -12.04 13.94 -16.82
C TYR A 107 -12.74 13.90 -15.45
N GLY A 108 -13.50 14.94 -15.08
CA GLY A 108 -14.07 15.14 -13.73
C GLY A 108 -15.06 14.07 -13.29
N GLY A 109 -15.64 13.33 -14.24
CA GLY A 109 -16.51 12.18 -13.94
C GLY A 109 -15.84 11.11 -13.07
N VAL A 110 -14.49 11.02 -13.06
CA VAL A 110 -13.75 10.08 -12.18
C VAL A 110 -13.69 10.54 -10.72
N MET A 111 -14.00 11.81 -10.43
CA MET A 111 -13.99 12.39 -9.08
C MET A 111 -15.41 12.53 -8.49
N ALA A 112 -16.44 12.59 -9.34
CA ALA A 112 -17.82 12.84 -8.91
C ALA A 112 -18.41 11.74 -7.99
N GLY A 113 -19.04 12.12 -6.88
CA GLY A 113 -19.71 11.19 -5.97
C GLY A 113 -18.74 10.35 -5.13
N LYS A 114 -19.22 9.22 -4.60
CA LYS A 114 -18.43 8.40 -3.66
C LYS A 114 -17.28 7.68 -4.36
N VAL A 115 -16.06 8.06 -4.02
CA VAL A 115 -14.82 7.37 -4.42
C VAL A 115 -14.34 6.46 -3.30
N ALA A 116 -13.61 5.40 -3.65
CA ALA A 116 -12.97 4.52 -2.69
C ALA A 116 -11.49 4.85 -2.59
N PRO A 117 -10.87 4.73 -1.40
CA PRO A 117 -9.43 4.86 -1.27
C PRO A 117 -8.72 3.93 -2.26
N ALA A 118 -7.78 4.48 -3.02
CA ALA A 118 -6.85 3.74 -3.86
C ALA A 118 -5.57 3.49 -3.05
N THR A 119 -4.98 2.30 -3.19
CA THR A 119 -3.68 2.02 -2.56
C THR A 119 -2.61 2.91 -3.23
N PRO A 120 -1.63 3.44 -2.48
CA PRO A 120 -0.56 4.24 -3.05
C PRO A 120 0.42 3.39 -3.87
N LEU A 121 0.02 2.96 -5.08
CA LEU A 121 0.96 2.42 -6.05
C LEU A 121 1.70 3.59 -6.72
N VAL A 122 3.01 3.65 -6.53
CA VAL A 122 3.88 4.62 -7.22
C VAL A 122 4.22 4.05 -8.60
N SER A 123 3.63 4.60 -9.65
CA SER A 123 4.14 4.43 -11.02
C SER A 123 4.85 5.70 -11.45
N ALA A 124 5.99 5.54 -12.13
CA ALA A 124 6.71 6.67 -12.72
C ALA A 124 5.87 7.41 -13.79
N LEU A 125 4.81 6.78 -14.29
CA LEU A 125 3.94 7.31 -15.35
C LEU A 125 2.69 8.02 -14.82
N GLY A 126 2.32 7.81 -13.55
CA GLY A 126 1.04 8.26 -13.03
C GLY A 126 0.60 7.57 -11.76
N ASN A 127 -0.61 7.91 -11.31
CA ASN A 127 -1.19 7.40 -10.07
C ASN A 127 -2.67 7.02 -10.26
N TRP A 128 -3.32 6.54 -9.20
CA TRP A 128 -4.63 5.89 -9.28
C TRP A 128 -5.71 6.60 -8.50
N THR A 129 -6.94 6.48 -8.99
CA THR A 129 -8.17 6.65 -8.21
C THR A 129 -9.10 5.46 -8.48
N ARG A 130 -10.08 5.23 -7.59
CA ARG A 130 -10.93 4.04 -7.66
C ARG A 130 -12.41 4.36 -7.43
N LYS A 131 -13.26 3.76 -8.27
CA LYS A 131 -14.71 3.66 -8.04
C LYS A 131 -15.17 2.23 -8.20
N GLY A 132 -15.53 1.58 -7.09
CA GLY A 132 -15.92 0.17 -7.09
C GLY A 132 -14.83 -0.73 -7.69
N ARG A 133 -15.16 -1.46 -8.76
CA ARG A 133 -14.22 -2.34 -9.48
C ARG A 133 -13.52 -1.65 -10.65
N THR A 134 -13.57 -0.33 -10.74
CA THR A 134 -12.92 0.45 -11.78
C THR A 134 -11.75 1.23 -11.20
N LEU A 135 -10.57 1.04 -11.78
CA LEU A 135 -9.42 1.89 -11.57
C LEU A 135 -9.32 2.92 -12.69
N TYR A 136 -8.96 4.14 -12.32
CA TYR A 136 -8.63 5.22 -13.25
C TYR A 136 -7.17 5.58 -13.06
N PHE A 137 -6.37 5.42 -14.11
CA PHE A 137 -4.95 5.78 -14.12
C PHE A 137 -4.78 7.21 -14.61
N TRP A 138 -4.36 8.08 -13.70
CA TRP A 138 -4.02 9.47 -13.96
C TRP A 138 -2.60 9.53 -14.53
N CYS A 139 -2.49 9.43 -15.84
CA CYS A 139 -1.23 9.30 -16.57
C CYS A 139 -0.61 10.68 -16.82
N SER A 140 0.26 11.10 -15.90
CA SER A 140 0.97 12.37 -16.00
C SER A 140 2.16 12.30 -16.98
N ARG A 141 2.71 11.12 -17.25
CA ARG A 141 3.75 10.91 -18.27
C ARG A 141 3.26 9.85 -19.25
N TRP A 142 2.79 10.32 -20.40
CA TRP A 142 2.19 9.45 -21.41
C TRP A 142 3.26 8.51 -22.02
N PRO A 143 3.03 7.19 -22.05
CA PRO A 143 4.06 6.22 -22.48
C PRO A 143 4.07 5.98 -24.00
N GLY A 144 3.24 6.69 -24.76
CA GLY A 144 2.99 6.40 -26.16
C GLY A 144 2.04 5.22 -26.31
N LYS A 145 2.34 4.29 -27.23
CA LYS A 145 1.39 3.26 -27.69
C LYS A 145 1.12 2.11 -26.72
N THR A 146 1.94 1.95 -25.68
CA THR A 146 1.88 0.81 -24.77
C THR A 146 2.10 1.25 -23.33
N LEU A 147 1.23 0.82 -22.43
CA LEU A 147 1.36 1.02 -20.99
C LEU A 147 1.52 -0.35 -20.30
N ALA A 148 2.61 -0.53 -19.57
CA ALA A 148 2.81 -1.70 -18.71
C ALA A 148 2.65 -1.29 -17.24
N LEU A 149 1.82 -2.04 -16.52
CA LEU A 149 1.48 -1.81 -15.13
C LEU A 149 1.67 -3.10 -14.36
N ALA A 150 2.37 -3.04 -13.24
CA ALA A 150 2.61 -4.21 -12.41
C ALA A 150 1.91 -4.09 -11.05
N ALA A 151 1.79 -5.21 -10.32
CA ALA A 151 1.16 -5.33 -9.00
C ALA A 151 -0.29 -4.84 -8.93
N ILE A 152 -1.03 -5.06 -10.01
CA ILE A 152 -2.48 -4.90 -10.01
C ILE A 152 -3.08 -6.29 -10.10
N HIS A 153 -3.54 -6.80 -8.96
CA HIS A 153 -4.27 -8.05 -8.87
C HIS A 153 -5.74 -7.82 -9.16
N GLY A 154 -6.41 -8.91 -9.56
CA GLY A 154 -7.77 -8.92 -10.02
C GLY A 154 -7.81 -9.06 -11.54
N ARG A 155 -8.86 -9.67 -12.06
CA ARG A 155 -8.95 -9.99 -13.49
C ARG A 155 -9.48 -8.77 -14.27
N LEU A 156 -8.64 -8.18 -15.10
CA LEU A 156 -9.05 -7.06 -15.97
C LEU A 156 -10.09 -7.56 -16.97
N ALA A 157 -11.18 -6.81 -17.10
CA ALA A 157 -12.24 -7.08 -18.06
C ALA A 157 -12.09 -6.20 -19.31
N GLN A 158 -11.72 -4.93 -19.11
CA GLN A 158 -11.64 -3.94 -20.17
C GLN A 158 -10.71 -2.79 -19.77
N ALA A 159 -9.95 -2.27 -20.72
CA ALA A 159 -9.26 -1.00 -20.61
C ALA A 159 -9.73 -0.06 -21.74
N ARG A 160 -9.79 1.25 -21.49
CA ARG A 160 -9.98 2.28 -22.54
C ARG A 160 -9.30 3.59 -22.16
N VAL A 161 -8.99 4.42 -23.14
CA VAL A 161 -8.74 5.85 -22.87
C VAL A 161 -10.06 6.45 -22.40
N TYR A 162 -10.05 7.09 -21.23
CA TYR A 162 -11.24 7.77 -20.70
C TYR A 162 -11.35 9.17 -21.33
N PRO A 163 -12.57 9.71 -21.55
CA PRO A 163 -13.88 9.15 -21.22
C PRO A 163 -14.45 8.16 -22.24
N ASP A 164 -14.17 8.38 -23.52
CA ASP A 164 -14.92 7.90 -24.68
C ASP A 164 -14.09 7.05 -25.66
N GLY A 165 -12.87 6.68 -25.27
CA GLY A 165 -12.00 5.84 -26.08
C GLY A 165 -12.60 4.45 -26.34
N LYS A 166 -12.25 3.89 -27.50
CA LYS A 166 -12.59 2.49 -27.82
C LYS A 166 -11.90 1.53 -26.85
N PRO A 167 -12.46 0.33 -26.61
CA PRO A 167 -11.78 -0.71 -25.85
C PRO A 167 -10.38 -1.00 -26.41
N LEU A 168 -9.40 -1.03 -25.53
CA LEU A 168 -8.00 -1.29 -25.87
C LEU A 168 -7.67 -2.77 -25.68
N PRO A 169 -6.84 -3.35 -26.56
CA PRO A 169 -6.26 -4.67 -26.33
C PRO A 169 -5.35 -4.65 -25.10
N PHE A 170 -5.35 -5.77 -24.38
CA PHE A 170 -4.44 -5.95 -23.26
C PHE A 170 -4.03 -7.42 -23.11
N THR A 171 -2.86 -7.63 -22.54
CA THR A 171 -2.47 -8.91 -21.95
C THR A 171 -2.37 -8.75 -20.44
N GLN A 172 -2.74 -9.80 -19.72
CA GLN A 172 -2.59 -9.86 -18.28
C GLN A 172 -2.05 -11.23 -17.91
N ASP A 173 -0.95 -11.23 -17.16
CA ASP A 173 -0.40 -12.40 -16.48
C ASP A 173 -0.51 -12.19 -14.95
N ALA A 174 0.15 -13.04 -14.16
CA ALA A 174 0.14 -12.91 -12.70
C ALA A 174 0.83 -11.61 -12.19
N GLN A 175 1.61 -10.96 -13.05
CA GLN A 175 2.66 -10.00 -12.74
C GLN A 175 2.21 -8.58 -13.07
N ARG A 176 1.61 -8.47 -14.25
CA ARG A 176 1.40 -7.22 -14.96
C ARG A 176 0.20 -7.27 -15.86
N ILE A 177 -0.27 -6.06 -16.15
CA ILE A 177 -1.20 -5.76 -17.22
C ILE A 177 -0.41 -4.94 -18.25
N VAL A 178 -0.44 -5.35 -19.50
CA VAL A 178 0.10 -4.57 -20.61
C VAL A 178 -1.07 -4.16 -21.49
N VAL A 179 -1.37 -2.86 -21.51
CA VAL A 179 -2.37 -2.25 -22.38
C VAL A 179 -1.66 -1.73 -23.62
N SER A 180 -2.13 -2.10 -24.81
CA SER A 180 -1.58 -1.66 -26.09
C SER A 180 -2.61 -0.90 -26.92
N GLY A 181 -2.17 -0.27 -28.01
CA GLY A 181 -3.05 0.49 -28.90
C GLY A 181 -3.42 1.88 -28.37
N LEU A 182 -2.66 2.40 -27.40
CA LEU A 182 -2.82 3.78 -26.94
C LEU A 182 -2.44 4.77 -28.06
N PRO A 183 -3.01 5.99 -28.06
CA PRO A 183 -2.51 7.10 -28.85
C PRO A 183 -1.00 7.32 -28.68
N ALA A 184 -0.32 7.75 -29.75
CA ALA A 184 1.12 8.03 -29.69
C ALA A 184 1.46 9.21 -28.77
N GLU A 185 0.54 10.17 -28.64
CA GLU A 185 0.66 11.34 -27.79
C GLU A 185 -0.42 11.37 -26.72
N CYS A 186 -0.20 12.14 -25.66
CA CYS A 186 -1.22 12.38 -24.65
C CYS A 186 -2.47 12.98 -25.30
N PRO A 187 -3.67 12.38 -25.07
CA PRO A 187 -4.92 12.91 -25.61
C PRO A 187 -5.35 14.20 -24.90
N ASP A 188 -4.94 14.41 -23.65
CA ASP A 188 -5.18 15.67 -22.94
C ASP A 188 -4.21 16.75 -23.44
N LYS A 189 -4.74 17.74 -24.17
CA LYS A 189 -3.97 18.88 -24.65
C LYS A 189 -3.92 20.04 -23.67
N ALA A 190 -4.76 20.05 -22.62
CA ALA A 190 -4.83 21.16 -21.67
C ALA A 190 -3.78 21.06 -20.56
N ALA A 191 -3.68 19.92 -19.87
CA ALA A 191 -2.78 19.75 -18.73
C ALA A 191 -1.68 18.69 -18.92
N GLN A 192 -1.72 17.96 -20.04
CA GLN A 192 -0.85 16.81 -20.31
C GLN A 192 -0.98 15.72 -19.23
N VAL A 193 -2.19 15.50 -18.73
CA VAL A 193 -2.55 14.43 -17.80
C VAL A 193 -3.69 13.61 -18.42
N GLY A 194 -3.31 12.56 -19.16
CA GLY A 194 -4.26 11.65 -19.79
C GLY A 194 -4.86 10.66 -18.79
N MET A 195 -5.98 10.05 -19.13
CA MET A 195 -6.69 9.11 -18.26
C MET A 195 -6.94 7.78 -18.95
N ILE A 196 -6.64 6.68 -18.26
CA ILE A 196 -6.97 5.32 -18.71
C ILE A 196 -7.92 4.69 -17.69
N GLU A 197 -9.10 4.29 -18.15
CA GLU A 197 -10.07 3.55 -17.34
C GLU A 197 -9.82 2.05 -17.48
N MET A 198 -9.82 1.35 -16.34
CA MET A 198 -9.62 -0.10 -16.25
C MET A 198 -10.72 -0.72 -15.39
N LYS A 199 -11.63 -1.48 -16.03
CA LYS A 199 -12.71 -2.20 -15.34
C LYS A 199 -12.28 -3.63 -15.02
N PHE A 200 -12.43 -4.05 -13.77
CA PHE A 200 -12.08 -5.38 -13.30
C PHE A 200 -13.31 -6.25 -13.02
N ARG A 201 -13.18 -7.56 -13.22
CA ARG A 201 -14.20 -8.56 -12.87
C ARG A 201 -14.31 -8.75 -11.35
N THR A 202 -13.17 -8.67 -10.67
CA THR A 202 -13.06 -8.72 -9.21
C THR A 202 -12.62 -7.36 -8.68
N GLU A 203 -12.75 -7.11 -7.38
CA GLU A 203 -12.21 -5.89 -6.79
C GLU A 203 -10.69 -5.85 -7.01
N PRO A 204 -10.16 -4.79 -7.65
CA PRO A 204 -8.73 -4.69 -7.91
C PRO A 204 -8.00 -4.49 -6.59
N ARG A 205 -6.91 -5.24 -6.40
CA ARG A 205 -5.99 -5.09 -5.27
C ARG A 205 -4.63 -4.64 -5.79
N GLN A 206 -4.14 -3.55 -5.24
CA GLN A 206 -2.86 -2.95 -5.61
C GLN A 206 -1.85 -3.27 -4.50
N TYR A 207 -0.69 -3.82 -4.87
CA TYR A 207 0.34 -4.24 -3.91
C TYR A 207 1.69 -3.60 -4.24
N PHE A 208 2.00 -2.38 -3.79
CA PHE A 208 3.39 -1.94 -3.56
C PHE A 208 3.50 -0.51 -2.99
N ASN A 209 4.46 -0.30 -2.08
CA ASN A 209 5.09 0.98 -1.74
C ASN A 209 6.48 1.00 -2.44
N ALA A 210 6.71 1.93 -3.38
CA ALA A 210 8.00 2.22 -4.04
C ALA A 210 8.96 1.02 -4.33
N GLY A 211 8.78 0.36 -5.50
CA GLY A 211 9.74 -0.60 -6.04
C GLY A 211 9.15 -1.47 -7.16
N PRO A 212 10.00 -2.10 -8.00
CA PRO A 212 9.54 -2.96 -9.08
C PRO A 212 8.85 -4.19 -8.51
N VAL A 213 7.66 -4.46 -9.05
CA VAL A 213 6.85 -5.60 -8.69
C VAL A 213 7.57 -6.85 -9.13
N LEU A 214 7.94 -7.68 -8.16
CA LEU A 214 8.33 -9.03 -8.45
C LEU A 214 7.12 -9.95 -8.40
N PRO A 215 6.93 -10.77 -9.43
CA PRO A 215 5.63 -11.34 -9.75
C PRO A 215 5.29 -12.70 -9.16
N ASP A 216 6.04 -13.14 -8.17
CA ASP A 216 5.87 -14.45 -7.54
C ASP A 216 5.84 -14.30 -6.02
N VAL A 217 5.25 -13.21 -5.49
CA VAL A 217 5.28 -13.03 -4.02
C VAL A 217 4.50 -14.18 -3.37
N ILE A 218 3.29 -14.52 -3.80
CA ILE A 218 2.58 -15.68 -3.23
C ILE A 218 2.51 -16.78 -4.29
N PRO A 219 3.30 -17.87 -4.19
CA PRO A 219 3.16 -19.03 -5.05
C PRO A 219 1.70 -19.50 -5.13
N ALA A 220 1.21 -19.89 -6.32
CA ALA A 220 -0.19 -20.30 -6.51
C ALA A 220 -0.62 -21.44 -5.56
N GLU A 221 0.32 -22.29 -5.14
CA GLU A 221 0.11 -23.33 -4.14
C GLU A 221 -0.24 -22.80 -2.74
N MET A 222 0.19 -21.57 -2.44
CA MET A 222 -0.10 -20.85 -1.21
C MET A 222 -1.37 -20.01 -1.28
N ASP A 223 -1.93 -19.76 -2.47
CA ASP A 223 -3.28 -19.21 -2.64
C ASP A 223 -4.31 -20.34 -2.71
N SER A 224 -4.39 -21.12 -1.62
CA SER A 224 -5.29 -22.27 -1.54
C SER A 224 -5.93 -22.39 -0.15
N LYS A 225 -6.99 -23.19 -0.05
CA LYS A 225 -7.62 -23.51 1.25
C LYS A 225 -6.70 -24.31 2.19
N TRP A 226 -5.55 -24.77 1.70
CA TRP A 226 -4.59 -25.59 2.44
C TRP A 226 -3.47 -24.77 3.08
N THR A 227 -3.53 -23.45 2.97
CA THR A 227 -2.63 -22.49 3.60
C THR A 227 -3.42 -21.51 4.47
N SER A 228 -2.83 -21.16 5.61
CA SER A 228 -3.39 -20.19 6.54
C SER A 228 -3.18 -18.77 6.04
N PRO A 229 -3.94 -17.78 6.55
CA PRO A 229 -3.52 -16.39 6.49
C PRO A 229 -2.11 -16.19 7.07
N PHE A 230 -1.42 -15.13 6.62
CA PHE A 230 -0.11 -14.75 7.16
C PHE A 230 -0.20 -14.37 8.64
N GLN A 231 0.86 -14.68 9.38
CA GLN A 231 1.05 -14.29 10.77
C GLN A 231 1.59 -12.86 10.80
N LEU A 232 0.73 -11.90 11.19
CA LEU A 232 1.05 -10.46 11.09
C LEU A 232 1.58 -9.87 12.40
N ASP A 233 1.22 -10.43 13.54
CA ASP A 233 1.52 -9.82 14.85
C ASP A 233 2.76 -10.47 15.47
N TRP A 234 3.81 -9.67 15.67
CA TRP A 234 5.10 -10.16 16.18
C TRP A 234 5.62 -9.31 17.35
N GLN A 235 6.33 -9.95 18.28
CA GLN A 235 7.25 -9.25 19.17
C GLN A 235 8.62 -9.17 18.51
N VAL A 236 9.19 -7.98 18.40
CA VAL A 236 10.51 -7.75 17.83
C VAL A 236 11.46 -7.19 18.88
N SER A 237 12.61 -7.82 19.05
CA SER A 237 13.64 -7.38 20.01
C SER A 237 14.31 -6.09 19.56
N LYS A 238 15.10 -5.46 20.43
CA LYS A 238 16.11 -4.50 19.98
C LYS A 238 17.11 -5.16 19.03
N ARG A 239 17.87 -4.33 18.32
CA ARG A 239 19.01 -4.76 17.52
C ARG A 239 20.11 -5.36 18.39
N LEU A 240 20.67 -6.47 17.93
CA LEU A 240 21.77 -7.20 18.55
C LEU A 240 22.94 -7.31 17.55
N PRO A 241 24.18 -7.48 18.02
CA PRO A 241 25.29 -7.81 17.14
C PRO A 241 25.06 -9.17 16.47
N LEU A 242 25.47 -9.29 15.21
CA LEU A 242 25.44 -10.57 14.51
C LEU A 242 26.49 -11.52 15.13
N PRO A 243 26.18 -12.79 15.41
CA PRO A 243 27.15 -13.74 15.96
C PRO A 243 28.33 -13.96 15.02
N LYS A 244 29.49 -14.33 15.59
CA LYS A 244 30.64 -14.82 14.82
C LYS A 244 30.21 -16.12 14.10
N GLY A 245 30.17 -16.09 12.76
CA GLY A 245 29.58 -17.13 11.91
C GLY A 245 28.22 -16.77 11.29
N GLY A 246 27.78 -15.51 11.44
CA GLY A 246 26.55 -15.01 10.85
C GLY A 246 25.30 -15.54 11.55
N ILE A 247 24.14 -15.38 10.89
CA ILE A 247 22.85 -15.80 11.45
C ILE A 247 22.77 -17.31 11.71
N ALA A 248 23.52 -18.13 10.96
CA ALA A 248 23.62 -19.57 11.17
C ALA A 248 24.17 -19.93 12.56
N ALA A 249 24.99 -19.06 13.15
CA ALA A 249 25.54 -19.24 14.49
C ALA A 249 24.62 -18.74 15.61
N ALA A 250 23.45 -18.15 15.30
CA ALA A 250 22.48 -17.73 16.30
C ALA A 250 22.02 -18.93 17.15
N ARG A 251 21.91 -18.71 18.46
CA ARG A 251 21.48 -19.72 19.45
C ARG A 251 20.02 -19.51 19.81
N ALA A 252 19.37 -20.58 20.27
CA ALA A 252 17.99 -20.53 20.69
C ALA A 252 17.76 -19.51 21.80
N LEU A 253 16.72 -18.70 21.63
CA LEU A 253 16.34 -17.65 22.57
C LEU A 253 15.85 -18.26 23.88
N ARG A 254 16.41 -17.82 25.02
CA ARG A 254 16.03 -18.36 26.33
C ARG A 254 14.69 -17.78 26.79
N PRO A 255 13.86 -18.52 27.54
CA PRO A 255 12.55 -18.04 28.05
C PRO A 255 12.58 -16.70 28.81
N ARG A 256 13.72 -16.30 29.38
CA ARG A 256 13.90 -15.07 30.16
C ARG A 256 15.21 -14.36 29.83
N GLU A 257 15.60 -14.36 28.56
CA GLU A 257 16.83 -13.68 28.14
C GLU A 257 16.70 -12.18 28.39
N ALA A 258 17.41 -11.71 29.42
CA ALA A 258 17.37 -10.34 29.89
C ALA A 258 17.94 -9.39 28.82
N GLY A 259 17.41 -8.17 28.75
CA GLY A 259 17.94 -7.12 27.88
C GLY A 259 17.56 -7.20 26.40
N LEU A 260 16.63 -8.07 26.01
CA LEU A 260 16.14 -8.14 24.63
C LEU A 260 15.18 -7.00 24.24
N HIS A 261 14.50 -6.36 25.20
CA HIS A 261 13.52 -5.28 25.01
C HIS A 261 12.60 -5.47 23.79
N TRP A 262 11.40 -5.97 24.04
CA TRP A 262 10.44 -6.31 22.99
C TRP A 262 9.52 -5.12 22.67
N ALA A 263 9.23 -4.92 21.39
CA ALA A 263 8.10 -4.10 20.97
C ALA A 263 7.22 -4.85 19.96
N LYS A 264 5.97 -4.42 19.86
CA LYS A 264 5.00 -4.98 18.91
C LYS A 264 5.30 -4.45 17.51
N GLU A 265 5.40 -5.35 16.54
CA GLU A 265 5.36 -5.03 15.12
C GLU A 265 4.17 -5.74 14.48
N ARG A 266 3.53 -5.05 13.54
CA ARG A 266 2.38 -5.59 12.80
C ARG A 266 2.63 -5.50 11.31
N GLY A 267 2.48 -6.63 10.62
CA GLY A 267 2.60 -6.69 9.17
C GLY A 267 1.52 -5.91 8.42
N GLY A 268 1.85 -5.50 7.20
CA GLY A 268 0.95 -4.78 6.31
C GLY A 268 -0.16 -5.67 5.74
N GLY A 269 -1.13 -5.06 5.05
CA GLY A 269 -2.25 -5.77 4.41
C GLY A 269 -1.86 -6.75 3.30
N ASN A 270 -0.59 -6.73 2.88
CA ASN A 270 0.01 -7.66 1.92
C ASN A 270 0.58 -8.94 2.57
N GLY A 271 0.60 -9.05 3.91
CA GLY A 271 1.18 -10.19 4.62
C GLY A 271 2.63 -10.02 5.06
N PHE A 272 3.31 -8.97 4.62
CA PHE A 272 4.72 -8.73 4.91
C PHE A 272 4.88 -8.02 6.26
N VAL A 273 5.81 -8.51 7.08
CA VAL A 273 6.21 -7.86 8.33
C VAL A 273 7.52 -7.12 8.07
N SER A 274 7.44 -5.80 7.86
CA SER A 274 8.61 -4.94 7.66
C SER A 274 9.31 -4.69 8.99
N ILE A 275 10.58 -5.04 9.04
CA ILE A 275 11.52 -4.74 10.12
C ILE A 275 12.37 -3.52 9.74
N HIS A 276 12.53 -3.26 8.43
CA HIS A 276 13.26 -2.12 7.91
C HIS A 276 12.70 -0.78 8.37
N ASP A 277 11.37 -0.64 8.47
CA ASP A 277 10.71 0.60 8.91
C ASP A 277 11.24 1.08 10.28
N ARG A 278 11.69 0.14 11.12
CA ARG A 278 12.22 0.42 12.45
C ARG A 278 13.74 0.50 12.52
N PHE A 279 14.46 -0.31 11.75
CA PHE A 279 15.92 -0.43 11.87
C PHE A 279 16.70 0.19 10.71
N GLY A 280 16.03 0.58 9.63
CA GLY A 280 16.64 1.20 8.45
C GLY A 280 17.86 0.44 7.95
N ASP A 281 18.94 1.16 7.75
CA ASP A 281 20.20 0.62 7.21
C ASP A 281 21.11 -0.04 8.26
N ALA A 282 20.60 -0.28 9.47
CA ALA A 282 21.40 -0.87 10.54
C ALA A 282 21.84 -2.30 10.21
N ASP A 283 23.01 -2.67 10.70
CA ASP A 283 23.54 -4.03 10.62
C ASP A 283 23.41 -4.79 11.95
N GLY A 284 23.46 -6.11 11.90
CA GLY A 284 23.27 -6.99 13.05
C GLY A 284 22.06 -7.90 12.89
N MET A 285 21.53 -8.41 14.01
CA MET A 285 20.34 -9.26 14.00
C MET A 285 19.26 -8.76 14.95
N VAL A 286 18.03 -9.19 14.70
CA VAL A 286 16.90 -9.05 15.62
C VAL A 286 16.22 -10.40 15.82
N TRP A 287 15.43 -10.50 16.89
CA TRP A 287 14.53 -11.61 17.11
C TRP A 287 13.10 -11.18 16.80
N LEU A 288 12.41 -11.97 15.98
CA LEU A 288 10.96 -11.94 15.89
C LEU A 288 10.41 -13.16 16.65
N ALA A 289 9.49 -12.96 17.58
CA ALA A 289 8.91 -14.04 18.37
C ALA A 289 7.40 -13.92 18.51
N GLN A 290 6.74 -15.08 18.56
CA GLN A 290 5.32 -15.20 18.86
C GLN A 290 5.03 -16.53 19.56
N THR A 291 3.88 -16.60 20.24
CA THR A 291 3.34 -17.86 20.74
C THR A 291 2.22 -18.31 19.82
N VAL A 292 2.30 -19.55 19.35
CA VAL A 292 1.26 -20.17 18.52
C VAL A 292 0.53 -21.23 19.31
N SER A 293 -0.80 -21.19 19.27
CA SER A 293 -1.69 -22.16 19.89
C SER A 293 -2.17 -23.17 18.85
N VAL A 294 -1.97 -24.45 19.14
CA VAL A 294 -2.30 -25.60 18.30
C VAL A 294 -3.47 -26.36 18.94
N ALA A 295 -4.55 -26.56 18.19
CA ALA A 295 -5.81 -27.08 18.71
C ALA A 295 -5.83 -28.61 18.91
N ALA A 296 -5.06 -29.34 18.11
CA ALA A 296 -4.97 -30.80 18.12
C ALA A 296 -3.60 -31.23 17.57
N ASP A 297 -3.12 -32.40 17.98
CA ASP A 297 -1.88 -32.98 17.45
C ASP A 297 -1.95 -33.11 15.92
N GLY A 298 -0.85 -32.86 15.22
CA GLY A 298 -0.84 -32.90 13.76
C GLY A 298 0.50 -32.63 13.12
N ARG A 299 0.48 -32.50 11.78
CA ARG A 299 1.62 -32.04 11.00
C ARG A 299 1.25 -30.78 10.23
N TRP A 300 2.19 -29.85 10.14
CA TRP A 300 2.05 -28.60 9.41
C TRP A 300 3.30 -28.33 8.59
N THR A 301 3.13 -27.65 7.48
CA THR A 301 4.22 -27.00 6.75
C THR A 301 4.33 -25.57 7.26
N LEU A 302 5.48 -25.18 7.80
CA LEU A 302 5.80 -23.80 8.11
C LEU A 302 6.43 -23.17 6.87
N PHE A 303 5.75 -22.20 6.27
CA PHE A 303 6.26 -21.42 5.15
C PHE A 303 6.90 -20.14 5.66
N VAL A 304 8.13 -19.87 5.20
CA VAL A 304 8.89 -18.68 5.57
C VAL A 304 9.41 -18.01 4.30
N GLY A 305 8.92 -16.80 4.04
CA GLY A 305 9.55 -15.85 3.13
C GLY A 305 10.47 -14.92 3.91
N HIS A 306 11.66 -14.67 3.38
CA HIS A 306 12.66 -13.79 3.99
C HIS A 306 13.53 -13.15 2.90
N ASP A 307 14.06 -11.98 3.20
CA ASP A 307 15.09 -11.29 2.40
C ASP A 307 16.41 -11.07 3.14
N GLY A 308 16.39 -11.00 4.47
CA GLY A 308 17.54 -11.21 5.33
C GLY A 308 17.79 -12.69 5.61
N GLY A 309 18.99 -13.03 6.07
CA GLY A 309 19.26 -14.39 6.54
C GLY A 309 18.40 -14.72 7.76
N VAL A 310 17.87 -15.95 7.85
CA VAL A 310 17.03 -16.39 8.96
C VAL A 310 17.51 -17.68 9.62
N LYS A 311 17.26 -17.78 10.92
CA LYS A 311 17.32 -19.04 11.66
C LYS A 311 16.08 -19.16 12.53
N VAL A 312 15.28 -20.18 12.27
CA VAL A 312 13.96 -20.38 12.88
C VAL A 312 14.05 -21.44 13.96
N PHE A 313 13.44 -21.12 15.09
CA PHE A 313 13.37 -21.95 16.27
C PHE A 313 11.92 -22.18 16.65
N LEU A 314 11.61 -23.43 16.98
CA LEU A 314 10.34 -23.83 17.55
C LEU A 314 10.62 -24.54 18.88
N ASP A 315 10.08 -24.00 19.97
CA ASP A 315 10.34 -24.46 21.34
C ASP A 315 11.84 -24.61 21.66
N GLY A 316 12.64 -23.68 21.12
CA GLY A 316 14.09 -23.65 21.28
C GLY A 316 14.87 -24.63 20.40
N ARG A 317 14.20 -25.45 19.57
CA ARG A 317 14.85 -26.34 18.59
C ARG A 317 14.93 -25.66 17.23
N VAL A 318 16.06 -25.80 16.54
CA VAL A 318 16.22 -25.30 15.18
C VAL A 318 15.34 -26.11 14.23
N VAL A 319 14.51 -25.42 13.45
CA VAL A 319 13.65 -26.05 12.43
C VAL A 319 14.00 -25.62 11.02
N LEU A 320 14.62 -24.45 10.84
CA LEU A 320 15.06 -23.95 9.53
C LEU A 320 16.27 -23.03 9.73
N THR A 321 17.27 -23.13 8.84
CA THR A 321 18.41 -22.20 8.79
C THR A 321 18.68 -21.83 7.33
N GLU A 322 18.60 -20.54 7.03
CA GLU A 322 18.77 -19.98 5.69
C GLU A 322 19.63 -18.72 5.82
N ALA A 323 20.94 -18.86 5.76
CA ALA A 323 21.85 -17.76 6.08
C ALA A 323 21.99 -16.71 4.97
N LYS A 324 21.49 -17.01 3.76
CA LYS A 324 21.69 -16.17 2.58
C LYS A 324 20.65 -15.06 2.53
N THR A 325 21.12 -13.81 2.45
CA THR A 325 20.29 -12.65 2.07
C THR A 325 19.81 -12.80 0.63
N VAL A 326 18.52 -12.64 0.39
CA VAL A 326 17.88 -12.94 -0.90
C VAL A 326 16.78 -11.92 -1.23
N ASN A 327 16.98 -11.09 -2.23
CA ASN A 327 15.97 -10.10 -2.67
C ASN A 327 15.26 -10.61 -3.93
N PRO A 328 13.91 -10.63 -3.97
CA PRO A 328 12.94 -10.18 -2.96
C PRO A 328 12.65 -11.24 -1.93
N SER A 329 12.01 -10.86 -0.83
CA SER A 329 11.35 -11.81 0.07
C SER A 329 10.16 -12.43 -0.66
N VAL A 330 10.16 -13.76 -0.76
CA VAL A 330 9.09 -14.53 -1.42
C VAL A 330 8.46 -15.48 -0.40
N PRO A 331 7.17 -15.33 -0.07
CA PRO A 331 6.40 -16.31 0.69
C PRO A 331 6.66 -17.74 0.28
N GLY A 332 6.95 -18.59 1.27
CA GLY A 332 7.16 -20.02 1.05
C GLY A 332 8.45 -20.39 0.31
N ARG A 333 9.36 -19.44 0.02
CA ARG A 333 10.70 -19.73 -0.52
C ARG A 333 11.38 -20.83 0.29
N SER A 334 11.29 -20.76 1.60
CA SER A 334 11.74 -21.80 2.50
C SER A 334 10.53 -22.41 3.20
N GLN A 335 10.54 -23.74 3.33
CA GLN A 335 9.47 -24.47 3.99
C GLN A 335 10.04 -25.63 4.80
N VAL A 336 9.38 -25.95 5.91
CA VAL A 336 9.71 -27.12 6.73
C VAL A 336 8.44 -27.79 7.22
N GLU A 337 8.38 -29.12 7.11
CA GLU A 337 7.31 -29.90 7.74
C GLU A 337 7.65 -30.21 9.20
N LEU A 338 6.68 -29.97 10.08
CA LEU A 338 6.83 -30.09 11.53
C LEU A 338 5.64 -30.83 12.12
N ALA A 339 5.88 -31.63 13.14
CA ALA A 339 4.83 -32.18 14.00
C ALA A 339 4.70 -31.32 15.25
N LEU A 340 3.48 -30.91 15.57
CA LEU A 340 3.16 -30.16 16.80
C LEU A 340 2.12 -30.95 17.61
N ALA A 341 2.29 -30.93 18.92
CA ALA A 341 1.27 -31.42 19.84
C ALA A 341 0.21 -30.34 20.06
N LYS A 342 -0.94 -30.72 20.59
CA LYS A 342 -1.93 -29.78 21.12
C LYS A 342 -1.29 -28.97 22.25
N GLY A 343 -1.37 -27.65 22.16
CA GLY A 343 -0.82 -26.77 23.19
C GLY A 343 -0.29 -25.45 22.64
N ARG A 344 0.54 -24.78 23.46
CA ARG A 344 1.22 -23.53 23.10
C ARG A 344 2.67 -23.84 22.72
N HIS A 345 3.10 -23.33 21.58
CA HIS A 345 4.46 -23.45 21.08
C HIS A 345 5.07 -22.07 20.86
N ARG A 346 6.36 -21.93 21.11
CA ARG A 346 7.10 -20.69 20.90
C ARG A 346 7.81 -20.73 19.56
N LEU A 347 7.41 -19.86 18.64
CA LEU A 347 8.09 -19.63 17.38
C LEU A 347 8.98 -18.39 17.51
N ALA A 348 10.28 -18.54 17.23
CA ALA A 348 11.24 -17.45 17.24
C ALA A 348 12.12 -17.50 15.98
N ILE A 349 12.35 -16.34 15.37
CA ILE A 349 13.15 -16.17 14.15
C ILE A 349 14.27 -15.20 14.48
N ALA A 350 15.51 -15.67 14.42
CA ALA A 350 16.66 -14.80 14.33
C ALA A 350 16.73 -14.29 12.89
N PHE A 351 16.71 -12.99 12.69
CA PHE A 351 16.72 -12.33 11.39
C PHE A 351 17.93 -11.41 11.27
N ASP A 352 18.69 -11.57 10.19
CA ASP A 352 19.86 -10.75 9.84
C ASP A 352 19.40 -9.49 9.08
N LEU A 353 19.72 -8.31 9.62
CA LEU A 353 19.42 -7.03 8.99
C LEU A 353 20.30 -6.77 7.76
N ALA A 354 21.46 -7.43 7.67
CA ALA A 354 22.37 -7.41 6.54
C ALA A 354 22.69 -5.98 6.04
N ALA A 355 23.01 -5.08 6.97
CA ALA A 355 23.24 -3.65 6.72
C ALA A 355 22.15 -3.00 5.84
N GLY A 356 20.89 -3.13 6.25
CA GLY A 356 19.72 -2.57 5.54
C GLY A 356 19.16 -3.41 4.40
N ARG A 357 19.82 -4.50 3.99
CA ARG A 357 19.34 -5.36 2.90
C ARG A 357 18.26 -6.35 3.33
N GLY A 358 18.18 -6.69 4.62
CA GLY A 358 17.13 -7.52 5.19
C GLY A 358 15.95 -6.65 5.62
N TRP A 359 14.83 -6.74 4.90
CA TRP A 359 13.66 -5.91 5.17
C TRP A 359 12.61 -6.58 6.02
N GLY A 360 12.42 -7.90 5.91
CA GLY A 360 11.39 -8.56 6.70
C GLY A 360 11.04 -9.97 6.26
N ILE A 361 9.87 -10.42 6.73
CA ILE A 361 9.43 -11.81 6.58
C ILE A 361 7.96 -11.94 6.19
N PHE A 362 7.66 -13.09 5.60
CA PHE A 362 6.31 -13.65 5.49
C PHE A 362 6.28 -14.98 6.22
N VAL A 363 5.26 -15.23 7.03
CA VAL A 363 5.11 -16.51 7.74
C VAL A 363 3.66 -16.97 7.67
N CYS A 364 3.42 -18.21 7.26
CA CYS A 364 2.12 -18.85 7.37
C CYS A 364 2.27 -20.36 7.54
N TRP A 365 1.15 -21.02 7.82
CA TRP A 365 1.07 -22.45 8.02
C TRP A 365 0.36 -23.11 6.83
N GLY A 366 0.70 -24.35 6.53
CA GLY A 366 -0.04 -25.16 5.58
C GLY A 366 -0.25 -26.59 6.03
N VAL A 367 -1.15 -27.28 5.31
CA VAL A 367 -1.32 -28.72 5.43
C VAL A 367 -0.31 -29.42 4.51
N PRO A 368 0.50 -30.36 5.02
CA PRO A 368 1.40 -31.18 4.21
C PRO A 368 0.66 -31.78 3.01
N ALA A 369 1.30 -31.80 1.84
CA ALA A 369 0.65 -32.24 0.60
C ALA A 369 0.02 -33.65 0.73
N SER A 370 0.70 -34.55 1.45
CA SER A 370 0.26 -35.92 1.75
C SER A 370 -1.01 -36.01 2.61
N GLN A 371 -1.40 -34.94 3.31
CA GLN A 371 -2.54 -34.90 4.23
C GLN A 371 -3.75 -34.13 3.66
N ARG A 372 -3.65 -33.56 2.46
CA ARG A 372 -4.72 -32.76 1.85
C ARG A 372 -5.87 -33.67 1.39
N ARG A 373 -6.98 -33.68 2.13
CA ARG A 373 -8.18 -34.49 1.84
C ARG A 373 -9.44 -33.64 1.70
N GLY A 374 -10.04 -33.64 0.51
CA GLY A 374 -11.42 -33.23 0.20
C GLY A 374 -12.07 -32.19 1.13
N ARG A 375 -13.08 -32.62 1.90
CA ARG A 375 -14.02 -31.77 2.67
C ARG A 375 -13.48 -31.25 4.02
N VAL A 376 -12.23 -31.51 4.37
CA VAL A 376 -11.68 -31.09 5.68
C VAL A 376 -11.32 -29.60 5.66
N LYS A 377 -11.79 -28.85 6.67
CA LYS A 377 -11.34 -27.48 6.94
C LYS A 377 -10.20 -27.52 7.97
N PRO A 378 -8.95 -27.13 7.61
CA PRO A 378 -7.85 -27.21 8.55
C PRO A 378 -8.01 -26.22 9.71
N ALA A 379 -7.63 -26.65 10.92
CA ALA A 379 -7.46 -25.78 12.06
C ALA A 379 -6.00 -25.30 12.11
N TRP A 380 -5.79 -24.01 11.88
CA TRP A 380 -4.46 -23.41 11.82
C TRP A 380 -3.89 -23.17 13.22
N PRO A 381 -2.56 -23.27 13.40
CA PRO A 381 -1.89 -22.65 14.53
C PRO A 381 -2.20 -21.15 14.55
N ARG A 382 -2.66 -20.63 15.69
CA ARG A 382 -3.07 -19.22 15.85
C ARG A 382 -2.13 -18.49 16.79
N VAL A 383 -1.78 -17.25 16.46
CA VAL A 383 -1.14 -16.33 17.41
C VAL A 383 -2.05 -16.16 18.63
N GLY A 384 -1.50 -16.25 19.84
CA GLY A 384 -2.24 -16.04 21.08
C GLY A 384 -1.37 -15.79 22.29
#